data_AF-A0A9W7IU07-F1
#
_entry.id   AF-A0A9W7IU07-F1
#
_cell.length_a   1.000
_cell.length_b   1.000
_cell.length_c   1.000
_cell.angle_alpha   90.00
_cell.angle_beta   90.00
_cell.angle_gamma   90.00
#
_symmetry.space_group_name_H-M   'P 1'
#
loop_
_entity.id
_entity.type
_entity.pdbx_description
1 polymer ?
#
loop_
_entity_poly.entity_id
_entity_poly.type
_entity_poly.pdbx_seq_one_letter_code
_entity_poly.pdbx_strand_id
1 'polypeptide(L)'
;MCRAKTSRLFHSEESLISKADTRVKELRQSIDRLKAESEKLERSASVAEEELIRGRTKLRQAGKQIRSVIQSAYKIERQAAGLKDTLGGLPSREASQFRSQSSNLASQAKRERNVLAKEVSKISNHGIAV
;
A
#
# COMPACT_ATOMS: atom_id res chain seq x y z
N MET A 1 -19.29 -78.90 1.62
CA MET A 1 -18.20 -77.94 1.26
C MET A 1 -18.64 -76.46 1.37
N CYS A 2 -19.43 -76.05 2.38
CA CYS A 2 -19.93 -74.66 2.47
C CYS A 2 -19.26 -73.77 3.54
N ARG A 3 -18.49 -74.35 4.48
CA ARG A 3 -17.98 -73.61 5.66
C ARG A 3 -16.74 -72.75 5.38
N ALA A 4 -15.93 -73.09 4.38
CA ALA A 4 -14.67 -72.40 4.08
C ALA A 4 -14.78 -71.20 3.12
N LYS A 5 -15.92 -71.06 2.40
CA LYS A 5 -16.18 -69.93 1.50
C LYS A 5 -16.74 -68.73 2.28
N THR A 6 -17.64 -68.96 3.22
CA THR A 6 -18.19 -67.92 4.09
C THR A 6 -17.11 -67.29 4.95
N SER A 7 -16.25 -68.07 5.62
CA SER A 7 -15.15 -67.50 6.41
C SER A 7 -14.20 -66.63 5.57
N ARG A 8 -13.79 -67.06 4.37
CA ARG A 8 -12.91 -66.24 3.51
C ARG A 8 -13.55 -64.93 3.03
N LEU A 9 -14.87 -64.92 2.81
CA LEU A 9 -15.60 -63.70 2.47
C LEU A 9 -15.64 -62.72 3.66
N PHE A 10 -15.96 -63.19 4.87
CA PHE A 10 -15.92 -62.36 6.08
C PHE A 10 -14.52 -61.79 6.36
N HIS A 11 -13.46 -62.58 6.19
CA HIS A 11 -12.08 -62.10 6.36
C HIS A 11 -11.69 -61.05 5.29
N SER A 12 -12.27 -61.13 4.08
CA SER A 12 -12.05 -60.14 3.02
C SER A 12 -12.82 -58.84 3.24
N GLU A 13 -14.02 -58.93 3.79
CA GLU A 13 -14.87 -57.79 4.15
C GLU A 13 -14.27 -57.03 5.34
N GLU A 14 -13.86 -57.73 6.40
CA GLU A 14 -13.16 -57.15 7.56
C GLU A 14 -11.87 -56.43 7.14
N SER A 15 -11.11 -56.99 6.19
CA SER A 15 -9.91 -56.34 5.65
C SER A 15 -10.22 -55.05 4.88
N LEU A 16 -11.31 -55.03 4.11
CA LEU A 16 -11.75 -53.82 3.40
C LEU A 16 -12.25 -52.74 4.35
N ILE A 17 -13.02 -53.12 5.37
CA ILE A 17 -13.52 -52.21 6.41
C ILE A 17 -12.33 -51.63 7.20
N SER A 18 -11.37 -52.45 7.60
CA SER A 18 -10.17 -51.99 8.30
C SER A 18 -9.37 -50.97 7.47
N LYS A 19 -9.21 -51.20 6.16
CA LYS A 19 -8.57 -50.25 5.24
C LYS A 19 -9.38 -48.96 5.06
N ALA A 20 -10.70 -49.05 5.05
CA ALA A 20 -11.56 -47.88 4.99
C ALA A 20 -11.42 -47.04 6.28
N ASP A 21 -11.41 -47.69 7.44
CA ASP A 21 -11.22 -47.03 8.74
C ASP A 21 -9.88 -46.31 8.85
N THR A 22 -8.77 -46.92 8.41
CA THR A 22 -7.46 -46.26 8.40
C THR A 22 -7.48 -45.04 7.47
N ARG A 23 -8.06 -45.18 6.28
CA ARG A 23 -8.14 -44.07 5.31
C ARG A 23 -9.03 -42.93 5.80
N VAL A 24 -10.15 -43.22 6.47
CA VAL A 24 -10.99 -42.21 7.10
C VAL A 24 -10.24 -41.47 8.21
N LYS A 25 -9.45 -42.17 9.02
CA LYS A 25 -8.61 -41.55 10.06
C LYS A 25 -7.55 -40.62 9.46
N GLU A 26 -6.87 -41.05 8.40
CA GLU A 26 -5.89 -40.22 7.69
C GLU A 26 -6.52 -38.97 7.07
N LEU A 27 -7.70 -39.11 6.47
CA LEU A 27 -8.44 -37.97 5.91
C LEU A 27 -8.87 -36.99 6.99
N ARG A 28 -9.35 -37.48 8.15
CA ARG A 28 -9.69 -36.62 9.30
C ARG A 28 -8.47 -35.82 9.78
N GLN A 29 -7.33 -36.48 9.95
CA GLN A 29 -6.09 -35.79 10.33
C GLN A 29 -5.66 -34.74 9.29
N SER A 30 -5.85 -35.03 8.01
CA SER A 30 -5.53 -34.09 6.93
C SER A 30 -6.46 -32.86 6.96
N ILE A 31 -7.75 -33.07 7.25
CA ILE A 31 -8.72 -31.98 7.43
C ILE A 31 -8.37 -31.13 8.65
N ASP A 32 -7.98 -31.74 9.77
CA ASP A 32 -7.63 -31.00 10.98
C ASP A 32 -6.39 -30.11 10.76
N ARG A 33 -5.38 -30.63 10.03
CA ARG A 33 -4.22 -29.83 9.61
C ARG A 33 -4.62 -28.67 8.71
N LEU A 34 -5.48 -28.93 7.72
CA LEU A 34 -5.98 -27.91 6.80
C LEU A 34 -6.74 -26.81 7.54
N LYS A 35 -7.59 -27.16 8.53
CA LYS A 35 -8.30 -26.19 9.36
C LYS A 35 -7.35 -25.31 10.17
N ALA A 36 -6.35 -25.92 10.81
CA ALA A 36 -5.37 -25.17 11.58
C ALA A 36 -4.56 -24.20 10.70
N GLU A 37 -4.18 -24.63 9.49
CA GLU A 37 -3.49 -23.79 8.52
C GLU A 37 -4.40 -22.69 7.97
N SER A 38 -5.65 -22.99 7.65
CA SER A 38 -6.60 -22.00 7.15
C SER A 38 -6.87 -20.91 8.18
N GLU A 39 -7.08 -21.27 9.45
CA GLU A 39 -7.27 -20.29 10.52
C GLU A 39 -6.05 -19.40 10.72
N LYS A 40 -4.84 -19.96 10.59
CA LYS A 40 -3.60 -19.18 10.68
C LYS A 40 -3.49 -18.18 9.53
N LEU A 41 -3.76 -18.63 8.30
CA LEU A 41 -3.70 -17.78 7.11
C LEU A 41 -4.77 -16.69 7.13
N GLU A 42 -5.98 -17.01 7.58
CA GLU A 42 -7.08 -16.05 7.71
C GLU A 42 -6.73 -14.93 8.71
N ARG A 43 -6.21 -15.29 9.89
CA ARG A 43 -5.72 -14.30 10.87
C ARG A 43 -4.61 -13.43 10.28
N SER A 44 -3.66 -14.03 9.56
CA SER A 44 -2.57 -13.29 8.92
C SER A 44 -3.08 -12.33 7.84
N ALA A 45 -4.06 -12.76 7.04
CA ALA A 45 -4.65 -11.94 5.99
C ALA A 45 -5.41 -10.75 6.58
N SER A 46 -6.20 -10.97 7.64
CA SER A 46 -6.94 -9.92 8.33
C SER A 46 -6.02 -8.85 8.93
N VAL A 47 -4.93 -9.24 9.59
CA VAL A 47 -3.95 -8.29 10.13
C VAL A 47 -3.28 -7.49 9.01
N ALA A 48 -2.86 -8.15 7.94
CA ALA A 48 -2.25 -7.47 6.78
C ALA A 48 -3.23 -6.48 6.11
N GLU A 49 -4.51 -6.83 6.01
CA GLU A 49 -5.55 -5.95 5.47
C GLU A 49 -5.71 -4.68 6.34
N GLU A 50 -5.79 -4.83 7.66
CA GLU A 50 -5.87 -3.68 8.58
C GLU A 50 -4.66 -2.75 8.44
N GLU A 51 -3.45 -3.31 8.36
CA GLU A 51 -2.23 -2.54 8.18
C GLU A 51 -2.21 -1.80 6.84
N LEU A 52 -2.66 -2.44 5.77
CA LEU A 52 -2.79 -1.81 4.45
C LEU A 52 -3.80 -0.66 4.47
N ILE A 53 -4.97 -0.84 5.09
CA ILE A 53 -6.00 0.21 5.21
C ILE A 53 -5.45 1.41 6.01
N ARG A 54 -4.78 1.15 7.14
CA ARG A 54 -4.14 2.17 7.96
C ARG A 54 -3.04 2.90 7.19
N GLY A 55 -2.16 2.16 6.51
CA GLY A 55 -1.09 2.71 5.68
C GLY A 55 -1.62 3.59 4.55
N ARG A 56 -2.63 3.11 3.82
CA ARG A 56 -3.32 3.87 2.76
C ARG A 56 -3.91 5.18 3.27
N THR A 57 -4.52 5.16 4.46
CA THR A 57 -5.11 6.36 5.07
C THR A 57 -4.04 7.39 5.44
N LYS A 58 -2.93 6.94 6.05
CA LYS A 58 -1.78 7.80 6.37
C LYS A 58 -1.16 8.43 5.13
N LEU A 59 -0.94 7.63 4.07
CA LEU A 59 -0.42 8.13 2.79
C LEU A 59 -1.34 9.18 2.17
N ARG A 60 -2.66 8.96 2.20
CA ARG A 60 -3.64 9.94 1.72
C ARG A 60 -3.57 11.25 2.50
N GLN A 61 -3.47 11.19 3.83
CA GLN A 61 -3.37 12.37 4.68
C GLN A 61 -2.07 13.13 4.42
N ALA A 62 -0.93 12.44 4.38
CA ALA A 62 0.36 13.03 4.05
C ALA A 62 0.34 13.68 2.67
N GLY A 63 -0.26 13.02 1.67
CA GLY A 63 -0.46 13.59 0.34
C GLY A 63 -1.23 14.91 0.37
N LYS A 64 -2.31 15.00 1.16
CA LYS A 64 -3.11 16.24 1.30
C LYS A 64 -2.28 17.37 1.91
N GLN A 65 -1.48 17.06 2.93
CA GLN A 65 -0.57 18.02 3.54
C GLN A 65 0.47 18.51 2.53
N ILE A 66 1.07 17.60 1.77
CA ILE A 66 2.03 17.97 0.72
C ILE A 66 1.38 18.86 -0.34
N ARG A 67 0.14 18.58 -0.77
CA ARG A 67 -0.60 19.46 -1.70
C ARG A 67 -0.81 20.85 -1.13
N SER A 68 -1.14 20.97 0.16
CA SER A 68 -1.25 22.27 0.82
C SER A 68 0.08 23.03 0.76
N VAL A 69 1.20 22.36 1.02
CA VAL A 69 2.53 22.98 0.94
C VAL A 69 2.88 23.38 -0.50
N ILE A 70 2.55 22.54 -1.50
CA ILE A 70 2.69 22.87 -2.93
C ILE A 70 1.94 24.16 -3.28
N GLN A 71 0.70 24.31 -2.80
CA GLN A 71 -0.09 25.52 -3.03
C GLN A 71 0.55 26.76 -2.37
N SER A 72 1.06 26.62 -1.15
CA SER A 72 1.79 27.69 -0.48
C SER A 72 3.07 28.07 -1.22
N ALA A 73 3.87 27.09 -1.65
CA ALA A 73 5.06 27.32 -2.45
C ALA A 73 4.73 28.00 -3.79
N TYR A 74 3.62 27.61 -4.44
CA TYR A 74 3.12 28.26 -5.64
C TYR A 74 2.77 29.74 -5.41
N LYS A 75 2.10 30.07 -4.29
CA LYS A 75 1.79 31.46 -3.94
C LYS A 75 3.07 32.28 -3.73
N ILE A 76 4.05 31.74 -3.01
CA ILE A 76 5.35 32.39 -2.77
C ILE A 76 6.07 32.65 -4.10
N GLU A 77 6.13 31.65 -4.98
CA GLU A 77 6.72 31.79 -6.32
C GLU A 77 6.05 32.92 -7.11
N ARG A 78 4.72 32.99 -7.10
CA ARG A 78 3.97 34.05 -7.80
C ARG A 78 4.20 35.42 -7.20
N GLN A 79 4.26 35.54 -5.87
CA GLN A 79 4.55 36.81 -5.19
C GLN A 79 5.96 37.30 -5.48
N ALA A 80 6.96 36.41 -5.43
CA ALA A 80 8.35 36.73 -5.75
C ALA A 80 8.54 37.08 -7.24
N ALA A 81 7.84 36.39 -8.15
CA ALA A 81 7.83 36.78 -9.56
C ALA A 81 7.19 38.15 -9.77
N GLY A 82 6.03 38.39 -9.16
CA GLY A 82 5.33 39.69 -9.26
C GLY A 82 6.16 40.86 -8.71
N LEU A 83 6.85 40.67 -7.58
CA LEU A 83 7.75 41.69 -7.02
C LEU A 83 8.93 42.01 -7.95
N LYS A 84 9.48 40.99 -8.62
CA LYS A 84 10.53 41.21 -9.63
C LYS A 84 10.01 42.07 -10.78
N ASP A 85 8.79 41.79 -11.24
CA ASP A 85 8.16 42.50 -12.36
C ASP A 85 7.86 43.96 -12.01
N THR A 86 7.35 44.23 -10.80
CA THR A 86 7.09 45.62 -10.35
C THR A 86 8.37 46.44 -10.22
N LEU A 87 9.46 45.83 -9.73
CA LEU A 87 10.77 46.47 -9.67
C LEU A 87 11.44 46.64 -11.04
N GLY A 88 10.91 45.99 -12.09
CA GLY A 88 11.42 46.07 -13.45
C GLY A 88 11.38 47.48 -14.05
N GLY A 89 10.47 48.33 -13.58
CA GLY A 89 10.32 49.72 -14.03
C GLY A 89 11.27 50.72 -13.37
N LEU A 90 12.08 50.31 -12.38
CA LEU A 90 12.94 51.21 -11.62
C LEU A 90 14.41 51.08 -12.08
N PRO A 91 15.07 52.19 -12.47
CA PRO A 91 16.47 52.17 -12.89
C PRO A 91 17.48 52.15 -11.73
N SER A 92 17.05 52.03 -10.47
CA SER A 92 17.96 52.08 -9.31
C SER A 92 18.78 50.80 -9.10
N ARG A 93 19.95 50.96 -8.47
CA ARG A 93 20.85 49.85 -8.13
C ARG A 93 20.21 48.92 -7.09
N GLU A 94 19.53 49.49 -6.10
CA GLU A 94 18.81 48.76 -5.06
C GLU A 94 17.67 47.93 -5.68
N ALA A 95 16.90 48.50 -6.62
CA ALA A 95 15.87 47.74 -7.33
C ALA A 95 16.46 46.57 -8.12
N SER A 96 17.63 46.75 -8.72
CA SER A 96 18.35 45.66 -9.41
C SER A 96 18.78 44.54 -8.46
N GLN A 97 19.24 44.87 -7.26
CA GLN A 97 19.57 43.89 -6.23
C GLN A 97 18.33 43.13 -5.73
N PHE A 98 17.23 43.84 -5.46
CA PHE A 98 15.99 43.17 -5.05
C PHE A 98 15.40 42.29 -6.17
N ARG A 99 15.51 42.70 -7.45
CA ARG A 99 15.11 41.86 -8.59
C ARG A 99 15.86 40.53 -8.63
N SER A 100 17.17 40.53 -8.38
CA SER A 100 17.95 39.28 -8.37
C SER A 100 17.57 38.39 -7.18
N GLN A 101 17.41 38.96 -5.99
CA GLN A 101 16.94 38.23 -4.81
C GLN A 101 15.56 37.61 -5.02
N SER A 102 14.61 38.38 -5.54
CA SER A 102 13.25 37.91 -5.82
C SER A 102 13.22 36.82 -6.89
N SER A 103 14.05 36.96 -7.93
CA SER A 103 14.21 35.92 -8.96
C SER A 103 14.77 34.62 -8.35
N ASN A 104 15.73 34.71 -7.43
CA ASN A 104 16.31 33.55 -6.76
C ASN A 104 15.26 32.85 -5.88
N LEU A 105 14.52 33.62 -5.07
CA LEU A 105 13.44 33.08 -4.21
C LEU A 105 12.34 32.39 -5.03
N ALA A 106 11.90 32.99 -6.14
CA ALA A 106 10.93 32.36 -7.03
C ALA A 106 11.47 31.03 -7.60
N SER A 107 12.74 31.01 -8.00
CA SER A 107 13.38 29.79 -8.54
C SER A 107 13.49 28.68 -7.49
N GLN A 108 13.79 29.04 -6.23
CA GLN A 108 13.87 28.09 -5.12
C GLN A 108 12.49 27.53 -4.78
N ALA A 109 11.46 28.38 -4.63
CA ALA A 109 10.09 27.95 -4.39
C ALA A 109 9.58 26.99 -5.48
N LYS A 110 9.90 27.28 -6.76
CA LYS A 110 9.57 26.41 -7.89
C LYS A 110 10.25 25.04 -7.80
N ARG A 111 11.53 24.99 -7.40
CA ARG A 111 12.29 23.74 -7.23
C ARG A 111 11.67 22.88 -6.14
N GLU A 112 11.43 23.45 -4.96
CA GLU A 112 10.80 22.75 -3.84
C GLU A 112 9.41 22.21 -4.22
N ARG A 113 8.60 23.04 -4.86
CA ARG A 113 7.26 22.65 -5.36
C ARG A 113 7.34 21.45 -6.30
N ASN A 114 8.32 21.42 -7.20
CA ASN A 114 8.49 20.31 -8.15
C ASN A 114 8.95 19.02 -7.47
N VAL A 115 9.77 19.10 -6.41
CA VAL A 115 10.15 17.93 -5.60
C VAL A 115 8.91 17.38 -4.91
N LEU A 116 8.14 18.23 -4.22
CA LEU A 116 6.92 17.81 -3.54
C LEU A 116 5.87 17.24 -4.50
N ALA A 117 5.75 17.79 -5.70
CA ALA A 117 4.83 17.27 -6.72
C ALA A 117 5.19 15.85 -7.17
N LYS A 118 6.48 15.50 -7.22
CA LYS A 118 6.92 14.12 -7.50
C LYS A 118 6.51 13.17 -6.39
N GLU A 119 6.62 13.58 -5.12
CA GLU A 119 6.20 12.75 -3.99
C GLU A 119 4.68 12.51 -3.98
N VAL A 120 3.86 13.52 -4.29
CA VAL A 120 2.40 13.33 -4.45
C VAL A 120 2.07 12.40 -5.61
N SER A 121 2.84 12.48 -6.71
CA SER A 121 2.67 11.61 -7.86
C SER A 121 2.98 10.15 -7.52
N LYS A 122 4.04 9.90 -6.72
CA LYS A 122 4.32 8.55 -6.21
C LYS A 122 3.15 8.00 -5.40
N ILE A 123 2.55 8.78 -4.50
CA ILE A 123 1.38 8.34 -3.73
C ILE A 123 0.21 7.99 -4.67
N SER A 124 -0.03 8.84 -5.67
CA SER A 124 -1.12 8.64 -6.64
C SER A 124 -0.92 7.38 -7.50
N ASN A 125 0.33 7.06 -7.86
CA ASN A 125 0.66 5.84 -8.63
C ASN A 125 0.36 4.54 -7.88
N HIS A 126 0.23 4.57 -6.55
CA HIS A 126 -0.22 3.43 -5.76
C HIS A 126 -1.76 3.32 -5.70
N GLY A 127 -2.49 4.02 -6.58
CA GLY A 127 -3.95 4.03 -6.60
C GLY A 127 -4.58 4.83 -5.45
N ILE A 128 -3.80 5.65 -4.75
CA ILE A 128 -4.27 6.46 -3.63
C ILE A 128 -4.64 7.85 -4.14
N ALA A 129 -5.94 8.13 -4.23
CA ALA A 129 -6.45 9.46 -4.53
C ALA A 129 -6.19 10.42 -3.36
N VAL A 130 -5.12 11.21 -3.52
CA VAL A 130 -4.80 12.36 -2.68
C VAL A 130 -5.79 13.49 -2.97
#